data_AF-C8PLC4-F1
#
_entry.id   AF-C8PLC4-F1
#
_cell.length_a   1.000
_cell.length_b   1.000
_cell.length_c   1.000
_cell.angle_alpha   90.00
_cell.angle_beta   90.00
_cell.angle_gamma   90.00
#
_symmetry.space_group_name_H-M   'P 1'
#
loop_
_entity.id
_entity.type
_entity.pdbx_description
1 polymer ?
#
loop_
_entity_poly.entity_id
_entity_poly.type
_entity_poly.pdbx_seq_one_letter_code
_entity_poly.pdbx_strand_id
1 'polypeptide(L)' 'MSKLDEAKERLMTLRFWLGIIVGLMISLGGWLLNNYETAKAFILILSGLGMIALCFALVLVNRKIEKKYKEIRELKK' A
#
# COMPACT_ATOMS: atom_id res chain seq x y z
N MET A 1 -16.61 -16.53 -14.85
CA MET A 1 -17.06 -15.39 -14.04
C MET A 1 -17.42 -14.25 -14.96
N SER A 2 -18.39 -13.41 -14.59
CA SER A 2 -18.66 -12.18 -15.35
C SER A 2 -17.45 -11.24 -15.25
N LYS A 3 -17.23 -10.40 -16.28
CA LYS A 3 -16.19 -9.35 -16.24
C LYS A 3 -16.34 -8.44 -15.00
N LEU A 4 -17.58 -8.24 -14.56
CA LEU A 4 -17.90 -7.48 -13.36
C LEU A 4 -17.42 -8.16 -12.07
N ASP A 5 -17.55 -9.48 -11.98
CA ASP A 5 -17.13 -10.25 -10.81
C ASP A 5 -15.60 -10.28 -10.70
N GLU A 6 -14.92 -10.51 -11.82
CA GLU A 6 -13.44 -10.45 -11.87
C GLU A 6 -12.91 -9.07 -11.45
N ALA A 7 -13.57 -7.99 -11.90
CA ALA A 7 -13.18 -6.63 -11.51
C ALA A 7 -13.36 -6.37 -10.00
N LYS A 8 -14.41 -6.92 -9.38
CA LYS A 8 -14.65 -6.83 -7.93
C LYS A 8 -13.62 -7.62 -7.13
N GLU A 9 -13.27 -8.83 -7.57
CA GLU A 9 -12.21 -9.62 -6.92
C GLU A 9 -10.88 -8.89 -6.96
N ARG A 10 -10.47 -8.36 -8.12
CA ARG A 10 -9.25 -7.56 -8.26
C ARG A 10 -9.25 -6.33 -7.37
N LEU A 11 -10.41 -5.66 -7.23
CA LEU A 11 -10.56 -4.53 -6.29
C LEU A 11 -10.36 -4.97 -4.83
N MET A 12 -10.90 -6.11 -4.43
CA MET A 12 -10.71 -6.66 -3.10
C MET A 12 -9.23 -6.97 -2.83
N THR A 13 -8.53 -7.59 -3.78
CA THR A 13 -7.09 -7.83 -3.69
C THR A 13 -6.30 -6.51 -3.55
N LEU A 14 -6.65 -5.46 -4.30
CA LEU A 14 -5.98 -4.16 -4.16
C LEU A 14 -6.20 -3.53 -2.78
N ARG A 15 -7.42 -3.62 -2.22
CA ARG A 15 -7.71 -3.14 -0.86
C ARG A 15 -6.93 -3.93 0.20
N PHE A 16 -6.79 -5.23 0.03
CA PHE A 16 -5.97 -6.08 0.89
C PHE A 16 -4.50 -5.62 0.87
N TRP A 17 -3.92 -5.39 -0.31
CA TRP A 17 -2.56 -4.85 -0.43
C TRP A 17 -2.40 -3.45 0.18
N LEU A 18 -3.41 -2.59 0.06
CA LEU A 18 -3.41 -1.29 0.73
C LEU A 18 -3.30 -1.45 2.25
N GLY A 19 -4.06 -2.39 2.83
CA GLY A 19 -3.99 -2.73 4.26
C GLY A 19 -2.62 -3.24 4.68
N ILE A 20 -2.00 -4.13 3.89
CA ILE A 20 -0.62 -4.60 4.14
C ILE A 20 0.37 -3.44 4.17
N ILE A 21 0.30 -2.53 3.18
CA ILE A 21 1.21 -1.38 3.10
C ILE A 21 1.09 -0.51 4.36
N VAL A 22 -0.14 -0.22 4.79
CA VAL A 22 -0.38 0.54 6.02
C VAL A 22 0.20 -0.18 7.25
N GLY A 23 0.00 -1.50 7.36
CA GLY A 23 0.59 -2.30 8.42
C GLY A 23 2.12 -2.22 8.43
N LEU A 24 2.76 -2.35 7.26
CA LEU A 24 4.21 -2.21 7.13
C LEU A 24 4.71 -0.81 7.52
N MET A 25 3.97 0.25 7.18
CA MET A 25 4.31 1.62 7.58
C MET A 25 4.27 1.79 9.10
N ILE A 26 3.25 1.24 9.77
CA ILE A 26 3.15 1.28 11.23
C ILE A 26 4.29 0.48 11.87
N SER A 27 4.57 -0.73 11.37
CA SER A 27 5.65 -1.56 11.89
C SER A 27 7.03 -0.90 11.73
N LEU A 28 7.32 -0.37 10.53
CA LEU A 28 8.59 0.29 10.25
C LEU A 28 8.72 1.61 11.04
N GLY A 29 7.65 2.39 11.11
CA GLY A 29 7.60 3.61 11.93
C GLY A 29 7.79 3.33 13.42
N GLY A 30 7.12 2.31 13.95
CA GLY A 30 7.29 1.88 15.33
C GLY A 30 8.70 1.36 15.62
N TRP A 31 9.31 0.64 14.68
CA TRP A 31 10.70 0.20 14.82
C TRP A 31 11.66 1.40 14.84
N LEU A 32 11.48 2.38 13.95
CA LEU A 32 12.27 3.61 13.90
C LEU A 32 12.19 4.39 15.23
N LEU A 33 10.98 4.59 15.76
CA LEU A 33 10.77 5.31 17.03
C LEU A 33 11.42 4.63 18.23
N ASN A 34 11.56 3.30 18.22
CA ASN A 34 12.17 2.56 19.33
C ASN A 34 13.69 2.38 19.19
N ASN A 35 14.26 2.59 18.00
CA ASN A 35 15.67 2.26 17.73
C ASN A 35 16.48 3.46 17.21
N TYR A 36 15.93 4.68 17.19
CA TYR A 36 16.62 5.84 16.61
C TYR A 36 17.94 6.22 17.31
N GLU A 37 18.07 5.99 18.62
CA GLU A 37 19.30 6.31 19.37
C GLU A 37 20.35 5.20 19.30
N THR A 38 19.91 3.95 19.15
CA THR A 38 20.77 2.76 19.26
C THR A 38 21.15 2.15 17.90
N ALA A 39 20.36 2.42 16.85
CA ALA A 39 20.61 1.88 15.52
C ALA A 39 21.76 2.59 14.81
N LYS A 40 22.48 1.83 13.98
CA LYS A 40 23.50 2.39 13.09
C LYS A 40 22.86 3.35 12.09
N ALA A 41 23.52 4.48 11.81
CA ALA A 41 23.05 5.49 10.86
C ALA A 41 22.65 4.92 9.49
N PHE A 42 23.38 3.91 9.00
CA PHE A 42 23.05 3.20 7.75
C PHE A 42 21.66 2.54 7.79
N ILE A 43 21.29 1.89 8.89
CA ILE A 43 19.98 1.24 9.04
C ILE A 43 18.87 2.29 9.11
N LEU A 44 19.11 3.42 9.78
CA LEU A 44 18.14 4.52 9.84
C LEU A 44 17.88 5.12 8.45
N ILE A 45 18.93 5.34 7.66
CA ILE A 45 18.80 5.83 6.27
C ILE A 45 18.01 4.82 5.43
N LEU A 46 18.32 3.53 5.53
CA LEU A 46 17.63 2.48 4.78
C LEU A 46 16.16 2.37 5.17
N SER A 47 15.85 2.46 6.47
CA SER A 47 14.47 2.49 6.98
C SER A 47 13.73 3.75 6.52
N GLY A 48 14.39 4.90 6.48
CA GLY A 48 13.82 6.14 5.92
C GLY A 48 13.47 6.01 4.44
N LEU A 49 14.39 5.46 3.63
CA LEU A 49 14.13 5.14 2.22
C LEU A 49 12.99 4.13 2.05
N GLY A 50 12.95 3.11 2.92
CA GLY A 50 11.85 2.14 2.97
C GLY A 50 10.50 2.79 3.23
N MET A 51 10.45 3.77 4.15
CA MET A 51 9.22 4.52 4.46
C MET A 51 8.76 5.35 3.26
N ILE A 52 9.69 6.02 2.56
CA ILE A 52 9.39 6.75 1.33
C ILE A 52 8.84 5.80 0.25
N ALA A 53 9.48 4.65 0.06
CA ALA A 53 9.03 3.64 -0.90
C ALA A 53 7.62 3.12 -0.57
N LEU A 54 7.30 2.91 0.70
CA LEU A 54 5.95 2.52 1.15
C LEU A 54 4.92 3.61 0.87
N CYS A 55 5.25 4.89 1.06
CA CYS A 55 4.39 6.01 0.67
C CYS A 55 4.10 6.00 -0.84
N PHE A 56 5.12 5.78 -1.69
CA PHE A 56 4.92 5.63 -3.13
C PHE A 56 4.01 4.44 -3.46
N ALA A 57 4.24 3.28 -2.84
CA ALA A 57 3.42 2.09 -3.03
C ALA A 57 1.95 2.35 -2.64
N LEU A 58 1.71 3.05 -1.54
CA LEU A 58 0.37 3.43 -1.08
C LEU A 58 -0.35 4.28 -2.12
N VAL A 59 0.31 5.32 -2.64
CA VAL A 59 -0.26 6.20 -3.68
C VAL A 59 -0.56 5.40 -4.96
N LEU A 60 0.35 4.52 -5.38
CA LEU A 60 0.16 3.70 -6.57
C LEU A 60 -1.02 2.74 -6.44
N VAL A 61 -1.13 2.05 -5.30
CA VAL A 61 -2.26 1.14 -5.03
C VAL A 61 -3.57 1.92 -4.97
N ASN A 62 -3.59 3.07 -4.30
CA ASN A 62 -4.78 3.90 -4.21
C ASN A 62 -5.26 4.37 -5.59
N ARG A 63 -4.34 4.82 -6.46
CA ARG A 63 -4.68 5.18 -7.85
C ARG A 63 -5.19 4.00 -8.66
N LYS A 64 -4.67 2.79 -8.44
CA LYS A 64 -5.19 1.56 -9.08
C LYS A 64 -6.61 1.23 -8.60
N ILE A 65 -6.87 1.40 -7.32
CA ILE A 65 -8.21 1.22 -6.72
C ILE A 65 -9.21 2.18 -7.37
N GLU A 66 -8.89 3.47 -7.49
CA GLU A 66 -9.74 4.46 -8.15
C GLU A 66 -10.05 4.09 -9.61
N LYS A 67 -9.03 3.67 -10.37
CA LYS A 67 -9.23 3.20 -11.74
C LYS A 67 -10.17 1.99 -11.80
N LYS A 68 -10.04 1.03 -10.87
CA LYS A 68 -10.93 -0.13 -10.81
C LYS A 68 -12.36 0.22 -10.44
N TYR A 69 -12.60 1.23 -9.59
CA TYR A 69 -13.97 1.71 -9.36
C TYR A 69 -14.61 2.27 -10.63
N LYS A 70 -13.85 3.01 -11.45
CA LYS A 70 -14.36 3.55 -12.73
C LYS A 70 -14.73 2.42 -13.69
N GLU A 71 -13.86 1.43 -13.85
CA GLU A 71 -14.11 0.23 -14.67
C GLU A 71 -15.36 -0.54 -14.21
N ILE A 72 -15.51 -0.76 -12.90
CA ILE A 72 -16.70 -1.43 -12.35
C ILE A 72 -17.98 -0.62 -12.63
N ARG A 73 -17.91 0.72 -12.54
CA ARG A 73 -19.05 1.60 -12.82
C ARG A 73 -19.45 1.55 -14.30
N GLU A 74 -18.49 1.45 -15.20
CA GLU A 74 -18.72 1.30 -16.64
C GLU A 74 -19.31 -0.07 -16.98
N LEU A 75 -18.81 -1.15 -16.36
CA LEU A 75 -19.32 -2.51 -16.55
C LEU A 75 -20.73 -2.75 -15.97
N LYS A 76 -21.23 -1.83 -15.13
CA LYS A 76 -22.59 -1.86 -14.57
C LYS A 76 -23.61 -1.12 -15.44
N LYS A 77 -23.15 -0.24 -16.34
CA LYS A 77 -24.00 0.43 -17.34
C LYS A 77 -24.30 -0.53 -18.48
#